data_AF-A0A7X8J042-F1
#
_entry.id   AF-A0A7X8J042-F1
#
_cell.length_a   1.000
_cell.length_b   1.000
_cell.length_c   1.000
_cell.angle_alpha   90.00
_cell.angle_beta   90.00
_cell.angle_gamma   90.00
#
_symmetry.space_group_name_H-M   'P 1'
#
loop_
_entity.id
_entity.type
_entity.pdbx_description
1 polymer ?
#
loop_
_entity_poly.entity_id
_entity_poly.type
_entity_poly.pdbx_seq_one_letter_code
_entity_poly.pdbx_strand_id
1 'polypeptide(L)'
;MANICMNCKADLREGAKFCQVCGTKVPVKQKSKISQAKFCIKCGAPLKKGAKFCTKCGAATVKKQTPRTKSPYRDTDVEIGKRSKETKNHVEDKIKKQAADLGKRTLTKLINQTLSASDTAGEMLIPMNDAQKSCLTDVIHEMAKMLVR
;
A
#
# COMPACT_ATOMS: atom_id res chain seq x y z
N MET A 1 -7.43 -47.63 -4.66
CA MET A 1 -8.76 -47.32 -4.09
C MET A 1 -9.75 -47.28 -5.26
N ALA A 2 -10.60 -48.29 -5.40
CA ALA A 2 -11.58 -48.31 -6.49
C ALA A 2 -12.66 -47.23 -6.25
N ASN A 3 -12.90 -46.37 -7.23
CA ASN A 3 -14.07 -45.49 -7.21
C ASN A 3 -15.23 -46.26 -7.83
N ILE A 4 -16.31 -46.47 -7.10
CA ILE A 4 -17.45 -47.28 -7.56
C ILE A 4 -18.63 -46.35 -7.86
N CYS A 5 -19.35 -46.62 -8.95
CA CYS A 5 -20.56 -45.86 -9.28
C CYS A 5 -21.69 -46.15 -8.30
N MET A 6 -22.25 -45.12 -7.66
CA MET A 6 -23.37 -45.31 -6.71
C MET A 6 -24.65 -45.83 -7.38
N ASN A 7 -24.83 -45.57 -8.68
CA ASN A 7 -26.02 -45.99 -9.42
C ASN A 7 -25.93 -47.46 -9.85
N CYS A 8 -24.94 -47.81 -10.66
CA CYS A 8 -24.80 -49.14 -11.27
C CYS A 8 -23.72 -50.04 -10.65
N LYS A 9 -22.98 -49.57 -9.64
CA LYS A 9 -21.92 -50.32 -8.93
C LYS A 9 -20.76 -50.78 -9.83
N ALA A 10 -20.64 -50.25 -11.04
CA ALA A 10 -19.49 -50.46 -11.90
C ALA A 10 -18.25 -49.68 -11.42
N ASP A 11 -17.07 -50.19 -11.75
CA ASP A 11 -15.80 -49.53 -11.50
C ASP A 11 -15.63 -48.25 -12.34
N LEU A 12 -15.19 -47.18 -11.69
CA LEU A 12 -14.92 -45.89 -12.32
C LEU A 12 -13.41 -45.67 -12.44
N ARG A 13 -12.99 -45.20 -13.61
CA ARG A 13 -11.61 -44.75 -13.85
C ARG A 13 -11.28 -43.54 -12.98
N GLU A 14 -10.01 -43.41 -12.60
CA GLU A 14 -9.53 -42.25 -11.84
C GLU A 14 -9.79 -40.95 -12.61
N GLY A 15 -10.55 -40.02 -11.99
CA GLY A 15 -10.90 -38.74 -12.61
C GLY A 15 -12.05 -38.79 -13.64
N ALA A 16 -12.78 -39.90 -13.77
CA ALA A 16 -13.95 -39.98 -14.64
C ALA A 16 -15.03 -38.97 -14.22
N LYS A 17 -15.51 -38.17 -15.18
CA LYS A 17 -16.62 -37.21 -14.98
C LYS A 17 -18.00 -37.87 -15.03
N PHE A 18 -18.10 -39.02 -15.70
CA PHE A 18 -19.32 -39.80 -15.92
C PHE A 18 -19.00 -41.30 -15.83
N CYS A 19 -19.99 -42.10 -15.44
CA CYS A 19 -19.88 -43.55 -15.44
C CYS A 19 -19.90 -44.11 -16.86
N GLN A 20 -18.96 -45.02 -17.18
CA GLN A 20 -18.85 -45.63 -18.51
C GLN A 20 -19.96 -46.65 -18.80
N VAL A 21 -20.62 -47.17 -17.77
CA VAL A 21 -21.66 -48.20 -17.89
C VAL A 21 -23.06 -47.59 -17.92
N CYS A 22 -23.35 -46.64 -17.02
CA CYS A 22 -24.72 -46.11 -16.86
C CYS A 22 -24.85 -44.61 -17.19
N GLY A 23 -23.78 -43.94 -17.61
CA GLY A 23 -23.78 -42.51 -17.96
C GLY A 23 -23.96 -41.54 -16.79
N THR A 24 -24.20 -42.02 -15.57
CA THR A 24 -24.43 -41.17 -14.40
C THR A 24 -23.19 -40.32 -14.09
N LYS A 25 -23.40 -39.02 -13.89
CA LYS A 25 -22.34 -38.07 -13.54
C LYS A 25 -21.69 -38.44 -12.22
N VAL A 26 -20.38 -38.56 -12.23
CA VAL A 26 -19.59 -38.86 -11.02
C VAL A 26 -19.25 -37.53 -10.35
N PRO A 27 -19.56 -37.35 -9.06
CA PRO A 27 -19.15 -36.17 -8.33
C PRO A 27 -17.63 -36.21 -8.15
N VAL A 28 -16.91 -35.60 -9.09
CA VAL A 28 -15.46 -35.39 -8.95
C VAL A 28 -15.26 -34.52 -7.71
N LYS A 29 -14.69 -35.13 -6.66
CA LYS A 29 -14.07 -34.38 -5.57
C LYS A 29 -12.88 -33.65 -6.18
N GLN A 30 -13.15 -32.52 -6.84
CA GLN A 30 -12.12 -31.52 -7.10
C GLN A 30 -11.48 -31.30 -5.74
N LYS A 31 -10.17 -31.54 -5.64
CA LYS A 31 -9.36 -31.15 -4.50
C LYS A 31 -9.57 -29.64 -4.39
N SER A 32 -10.59 -29.26 -3.63
CA SER A 32 -10.95 -27.88 -3.38
C SER A 32 -9.74 -27.39 -2.62
N LYS A 33 -8.88 -26.62 -3.31
CA LYS A 33 -7.83 -25.86 -2.65
C LYS A 33 -8.54 -25.23 -1.47
N ILE A 34 -8.22 -25.59 -0.22
CA ILE A 34 -8.88 -25.00 0.92
C ILE A 34 -8.57 -23.50 0.84
N SER A 35 -9.62 -22.68 0.70
CA SER A 35 -9.50 -21.23 0.86
C SER A 35 -9.23 -21.02 2.32
N GLN A 36 -7.97 -20.91 2.72
CA GLN A 36 -7.65 -20.15 3.91
C GLN A 36 -8.08 -18.71 3.59
N ALA A 37 -9.34 -18.39 3.94
CA ALA A 37 -9.89 -17.07 3.81
C ALA A 37 -9.05 -16.19 4.74
N LYS A 38 -8.20 -15.35 4.15
CA LYS A 38 -7.43 -14.36 4.88
C LYS A 38 -8.36 -13.19 5.16
N PHE A 39 -8.39 -12.68 6.38
CA PHE A 39 -9.11 -11.45 6.69
C PHE A 39 -8.21 -10.25 6.48
N CYS A 40 -8.80 -9.11 6.13
CA CYS A 40 -8.07 -7.86 5.99
C CYS A 40 -7.57 -7.39 7.35
N ILE A 41 -6.27 -7.10 7.46
CA ILE A 41 -5.68 -6.58 8.69
C ILE A 41 -6.19 -5.19 9.08
N LYS A 42 -6.74 -4.42 8.12
CA LYS A 42 -7.21 -3.05 8.36
C LYS A 42 -8.69 -2.96 8.72
N CYS A 43 -9.54 -3.79 8.13
CA CYS A 43 -10.99 -3.69 8.29
C CYS A 43 -11.68 -5.01 8.64
N GLY A 44 -10.94 -6.11 8.81
CA GLY A 44 -11.51 -7.42 9.12
C GLY A 44 -12.28 -8.08 7.98
N ALA A 45 -12.44 -7.43 6.82
CA ALA A 45 -13.21 -8.00 5.71
C ALA A 45 -12.55 -9.27 5.12
N PRO A 46 -13.34 -10.28 4.70
CA PRO A 46 -12.79 -11.49 4.09
C PRO A 46 -12.14 -11.17 2.74
N LEU A 47 -10.90 -11.62 2.56
CA LEU A 47 -10.13 -11.48 1.32
C LEU A 47 -10.25 -12.75 0.48
N LYS A 48 -10.46 -12.56 -0.82
CA LYS A 48 -10.38 -13.65 -1.80
C LYS A 48 -8.94 -14.16 -1.89
N LYS A 49 -8.78 -15.46 -2.17
CA LYS A 49 -7.46 -16.07 -2.43
C LYS A 49 -6.69 -15.26 -3.48
N GLY A 50 -5.48 -14.82 -3.14
CA GLY A 50 -4.60 -14.10 -4.07
C GLY A 50 -4.98 -12.64 -4.33
N ALA A 51 -5.98 -12.08 -3.65
CA ALA A 51 -6.29 -10.66 -3.76
C ALA A 51 -5.09 -9.83 -3.28
N LYS A 52 -4.60 -8.90 -4.10
CA LYS A 52 -3.48 -7.97 -3.78
C LYS A 52 -3.92 -6.78 -2.92
N PHE A 53 -5.21 -6.45 -2.95
CA PHE A 53 -5.84 -5.35 -2.23
C PHE A 53 -7.19 -5.80 -1.65
N CYS A 54 -7.59 -5.20 -0.53
CA CYS A 54 -8.90 -5.40 0.05
C CYS A 54 -9.97 -4.69 -0.79
N THR A 55 -11.02 -5.41 -1.16
CA THR A 55 -12.15 -4.86 -1.93
C THR A 55 -13.05 -3.93 -1.10
N LYS A 56 -12.96 -3.97 0.24
CA LYS A 56 -13.76 -3.12 1.12
C LYS A 56 -13.06 -1.81 1.50
N CYS A 57 -11.75 -1.84 1.77
CA CYS A 57 -11.02 -0.67 2.27
C CYS A 57 -9.81 -0.26 1.42
N GLY A 58 -9.53 -0.96 0.31
CA GLY A 58 -8.40 -0.67 -0.57
C GLY A 58 -7.02 -1.04 0.00
N ALA A 59 -6.94 -1.53 1.24
CA ALA A 59 -5.65 -1.85 1.87
C ALA A 59 -4.92 -3.00 1.15
N ALA A 60 -3.63 -2.82 0.87
CA ALA A 60 -2.78 -3.86 0.30
C ALA A 60 -2.67 -5.07 1.24
N THR A 61 -2.71 -6.28 0.68
CA THR A 61 -2.77 -7.55 1.42
C THR A 61 -1.40 -8.24 1.53
N VAL A 62 -0.35 -7.60 1.01
CA VAL A 62 0.99 -8.20 0.89
C VAL A 62 1.63 -8.32 2.28
N LYS A 63 1.45 -9.48 2.92
CA LYS A 63 2.43 -9.98 3.88
C LYS A 63 3.40 -10.87 3.12
N LYS A 64 4.65 -10.43 3.08
CA LYS A 64 5.84 -11.09 2.56
C LYS A 64 5.98 -12.47 3.23
N GLN A 65 5.47 -13.51 2.59
CA GLN A 65 5.81 -14.89 2.93
C GLN A 65 6.00 -15.65 1.63
N THR A 66 7.26 -15.85 1.30
CA THR A 66 7.76 -16.82 0.33
C THR A 66 7.61 -18.23 0.89
N PRO A 67 7.00 -19.16 0.16
CA PRO A 67 7.46 -20.54 0.12
C PRO A 67 8.10 -20.78 -1.24
N ARG A 68 9.41 -21.06 -1.23
CA ARG A 68 10.14 -21.57 -2.40
C ARG A 68 9.55 -22.91 -2.82
N THR A 69 9.30 -23.15 -4.11
CA THR A 69 9.63 -24.44 -4.76
C THR A 69 9.57 -24.32 -6.31
N LYS A 70 10.71 -24.63 -6.94
CA LYS A 70 11.05 -25.16 -8.30
C LYS A 70 9.89 -25.13 -9.35
N SER A 71 10.03 -24.65 -10.58
CA SER A 71 11.04 -24.83 -11.64
C SER A 71 10.63 -23.93 -12.83
N PRO A 72 11.53 -23.55 -13.76
CA PRO A 72 11.12 -23.73 -15.16
C PRO A 72 12.28 -24.16 -16.09
N TYR A 73 12.05 -25.25 -16.82
CA TYR A 73 12.62 -25.42 -18.17
C TYR A 73 11.56 -24.99 -19.17
N ARG A 74 11.91 -24.03 -20.02
CA ARG A 74 11.76 -24.10 -21.48
C ARG A 74 12.44 -22.89 -22.09
N ASP A 75 13.58 -23.16 -22.71
CA ASP A 75 14.30 -22.35 -23.68
C ASP A 75 13.40 -21.92 -24.83
N THR A 76 13.64 -20.70 -25.31
CA THR A 76 13.88 -20.38 -26.73
C THR A 76 14.50 -18.98 -26.80
N ASP A 77 15.81 -18.99 -27.06
CA ASP A 77 16.57 -18.15 -27.98
C ASP A 77 16.56 -16.61 -27.85
N VAL A 78 17.67 -16.13 -27.27
CA VAL A 78 18.66 -15.20 -27.84
C VAL A 78 18.15 -14.02 -28.69
N GLU A 79 18.33 -12.81 -28.15
CA GLU A 79 19.01 -11.74 -28.88
C GLU A 79 20.06 -11.06 -27.98
N ILE A 80 21.32 -11.41 -28.21
CA ILE A 80 22.48 -10.61 -27.81
C ILE A 80 22.55 -9.44 -28.77
N GLY A 81 22.40 -8.22 -28.27
CA GLY A 81 22.70 -7.05 -29.08
C GLY A 81 22.23 -5.71 -28.55
N LYS A 82 23.07 -5.12 -27.69
CA LYS A 82 23.55 -3.72 -27.74
C LYS A 82 23.37 -2.94 -26.44
N ARG A 83 24.44 -2.19 -26.17
CA ARG A 83 24.49 -0.95 -25.39
C ARG A 83 24.51 -1.07 -23.87
N SER A 84 25.72 -1.45 -23.45
CA SER A 84 26.51 -0.65 -22.49
C SER A 84 26.14 0.85 -22.51
N LYS A 85 26.03 1.43 -21.29
CA LYS A 85 25.84 2.86 -20.92
C LYS A 85 24.39 3.35 -20.75
N GLU A 86 23.71 3.00 -19.65
CA GLU A 86 22.73 3.93 -19.01
C GLU A 86 22.32 3.49 -17.58
N THR A 87 23.26 3.14 -16.70
CA THR A 87 22.93 2.72 -15.32
C THR A 87 23.47 3.63 -14.23
N LYS A 88 23.94 4.84 -14.56
CA LYS A 88 24.44 5.77 -13.55
C LYS A 88 23.58 7.02 -13.31
N ASN A 89 22.73 7.43 -14.25
CA ASN A 89 22.05 8.74 -14.14
C ASN A 89 20.61 8.70 -13.56
N HIS A 90 20.02 7.52 -13.33
CA HIS A 90 18.62 7.45 -12.83
C HIS A 90 18.49 7.44 -11.30
N VAL A 91 19.57 7.16 -10.56
CA VAL A 91 19.52 7.03 -9.10
C VAL A 91 19.60 8.39 -8.41
N GLU A 92 20.42 9.31 -8.91
CA GLU A 92 20.63 10.63 -8.31
C GLU A 92 19.40 11.56 -8.49
N ASP A 93 18.72 11.48 -9.64
CA ASP A 93 17.51 12.26 -9.91
C ASP A 93 16.33 11.88 -9.01
N LYS A 94 16.22 10.59 -8.66
CA LYS A 94 15.13 10.10 -7.79
C LYS A 94 15.28 10.57 -6.34
N ILE A 95 16.53 10.62 -5.85
CA ILE A 95 16.84 11.07 -4.48
C ILE A 95 16.61 12.59 -4.34
N LYS A 96 17.01 13.38 -5.35
CA LYS A 96 16.77 14.84 -5.36
C LYS A 96 15.28 15.19 -5.44
N LYS A 97 14.50 14.44 -6.23
CA LYS A 97 13.06 14.65 -6.39
C LYS A 97 12.27 14.34 -5.12
N GLN A 98 12.61 13.25 -4.41
CA GLN A 98 11.94 12.88 -3.16
C GLN A 98 12.20 13.89 -2.02
N ALA A 99 13.40 14.48 -1.96
CA ALA A 99 13.72 15.51 -0.98
C ALA A 99 12.95 16.82 -1.23
N ALA A 100 12.79 17.22 -2.50
CA ALA A 100 12.02 18.41 -2.88
C ALA A 100 10.51 18.24 -2.63
N ASP A 101 9.97 17.04 -2.87
CA ASP A 101 8.54 16.73 -2.65
C ASP A 101 8.16 16.75 -1.16
N LEU A 102 9.04 16.27 -0.27
CA LEU A 102 8.80 16.30 1.17
C LEU A 102 8.87 17.74 1.71
N GLY A 103 9.84 18.54 1.25
CA GLY A 103 9.96 19.95 1.63
C GLY A 103 8.74 20.77 1.22
N LYS A 104 8.30 20.64 -0.04
CA LYS A 104 7.11 21.36 -0.53
C LYS A 104 5.84 20.98 0.22
N ARG A 105 5.60 19.69 0.47
CA ARG A 105 4.41 19.25 1.20
C ARG A 105 4.40 19.73 2.65
N THR A 106 5.57 19.71 3.30
CA THR A 106 5.69 20.18 4.69
C THR A 106 5.48 21.68 4.77
N LEU A 107 6.08 22.44 3.85
CA LEU A 107 5.94 23.90 3.78
C LEU A 107 4.49 24.31 3.45
N THR A 108 3.84 23.67 2.47
CA THR A 108 2.43 23.93 2.15
C THR A 108 1.51 23.61 3.33
N LYS A 109 1.81 22.56 4.10
CA LYS A 109 1.02 22.21 5.29
C LYS A 109 1.21 23.23 6.41
N LEU A 110 2.43 23.71 6.61
CA LEU A 110 2.72 24.78 7.57
C LEU A 110 1.98 26.07 7.16
N ILE A 111 2.12 26.51 5.91
CA ILE A 111 1.46 27.72 5.40
C ILE A 111 -0.06 27.60 5.52
N ASN A 112 -0.66 26.47 5.16
CA ASN A 112 -2.12 26.29 5.27
C ASN A 112 -2.61 26.23 6.73
N GLN A 113 -1.78 25.76 7.66
CA GLN A 113 -2.08 25.85 9.09
C GLN A 113 -2.04 27.31 9.58
N THR A 114 -1.11 28.13 9.05
CA THR A 114 -1.04 29.56 9.38
C THR A 114 -2.18 30.35 8.74
N LEU A 115 -2.58 30.02 7.51
CA LEU A 115 -3.66 30.71 6.79
C LEU A 115 -5.05 30.33 7.32
N SER A 116 -5.25 29.10 7.79
CA SER A 116 -6.51 28.69 8.43
C SER A 116 -6.77 29.35 9.78
N ALA A 117 -5.79 30.07 10.34
CA ALA A 117 -5.94 30.94 11.51
C ALA A 117 -6.16 32.43 11.13
N SER A 118 -6.12 32.78 9.84
CA SER A 118 -6.17 34.16 9.35
C SER A 118 -7.53 34.58 8.78
N ASP A 119 -8.48 33.65 8.61
CA ASP A 119 -9.83 33.94 8.10
C ASP A 119 -10.80 34.44 9.20
N THR A 120 -10.37 34.55 10.46
CA THR A 120 -11.03 35.39 11.46
C THR A 120 -10.49 36.82 11.36
N ALA A 121 -10.84 37.51 10.28
CA ALA A 121 -10.66 38.94 10.11
C ALA A 121 -11.69 39.71 10.97
N GLY A 122 -11.41 39.74 12.27
CA GLY A 122 -11.94 40.70 13.23
C GLY A 122 -10.83 40.88 14.24
N GLU A 123 -10.34 42.11 14.42
CA GLU A 123 -9.15 42.48 15.20
C GLU A 123 -8.77 41.46 16.27
N MET A 124 -7.79 40.60 15.97
CA MET A 124 -7.28 39.63 16.92
C MET A 124 -6.31 40.35 17.86
N LEU A 125 -6.85 41.20 18.72
CA LEU A 125 -6.13 41.72 19.88
C LEU A 125 -5.92 40.54 20.81
N ILE A 126 -4.76 39.90 20.74
CA ILE A 126 -4.33 38.99 21.80
C ILE A 126 -4.17 39.86 23.05
N PRO A 127 -5.01 39.67 24.10
CA PRO A 127 -4.88 40.47 25.31
C PRO A 127 -3.54 40.16 25.96
N MET A 128 -2.63 41.14 25.91
CA MET A 128 -1.32 41.07 26.53
C MET A 128 -1.47 41.43 28.01
N ASN A 129 -1.01 40.55 28.91
CA ASN A 129 -1.02 40.81 30.35
C ASN A 129 -0.06 41.98 30.69
N ASP A 130 -0.27 42.67 31.80
CA ASP A 130 0.50 43.88 32.15
C ASP A 130 2.01 43.59 32.27
N ALA A 131 2.38 42.39 32.71
CA ALA A 131 3.77 41.93 32.73
C ALA A 131 4.38 41.82 31.31
N GLN A 132 3.60 41.35 30.33
CA GLN A 132 4.05 41.24 28.95
C GLN A 132 4.14 42.63 28.29
N LYS A 133 3.24 43.56 28.63
CA LYS A 133 3.31 44.96 28.18
C LYS A 133 4.52 45.69 28.74
N SER A 134 4.84 45.48 30.02
CA SER A 134 6.05 46.03 30.64
C SER A 134 7.30 45.52 29.93
N CYS A 135 7.42 44.20 29.76
CA CYS A 135 8.56 43.57 29.10
C CYS A 135 8.75 44.08 27.65
N LEU A 136 7.66 44.18 26.88
CA LEU A 136 7.71 44.69 25.51
C LEU A 136 8.19 46.15 25.48
N THR A 137 7.71 46.97 26.42
CA THR A 137 8.10 48.38 26.52
C THR A 137 9.57 48.54 26.86
N ASP A 138 10.09 47.73 27.79
CA ASP A 138 11.51 47.72 28.16
C ASP A 138 12.42 47.35 26.99
N VAL A 139 12.04 46.32 26.22
CA VAL A 139 12.77 45.90 25.01
C VAL A 139 12.78 47.01 23.97
N ILE A 140 11.65 47.66 23.72
CA ILE A 140 11.56 48.79 22.78
C ILE A 140 12.47 49.94 23.23
N HIS A 141 12.49 50.25 24.54
CA HIS A 141 13.33 51.32 25.08
C HIS A 141 14.83 51.02 24.94
N GLU A 142 15.25 49.78 25.20
CA GLU A 142 16.64 49.35 25.00
C GLU A 142 17.03 49.38 23.52
N MET A 143 16.16 48.93 22.62
CA MET A 143 16.38 49.05 21.19
C MET A 143 16.50 50.51 20.74
N ALA A 144 15.65 51.40 21.24
CA ALA A 144 15.71 52.83 20.93
C ALA A 144 17.02 53.47 21.39
N LYS A 145 17.52 53.12 22.60
CA LYS A 145 18.82 53.60 23.09
C LYS A 145 19.99 53.13 22.23
N MET A 146 19.90 51.94 21.64
CA MET A 146 20.93 51.42 20.73
C MET A 146 20.92 52.10 19.36
N LEU A 147 19.77 52.60 18.91
CA LEU A 147 19.63 53.30 17.63
C LEU A 147 19.99 54.79 17.68
N VAL A 148 20.05 55.37 18.89
CA VAL A 148 20.38 56.79 19.13
C VAL A 148 21.86 56.98 19.57
N ARG A 149 22.69 55.94 19.45
CA ARG A 149 24.15 55.99 19.59
C ARG A 149 24.84 56.00 18.23
#